data_AF-A0A915ZHF7-F1
#
_entry.id   AF-A0A915ZHF7-F1
#
_cell.length_a   1.000
_cell.length_b   1.000
_cell.length_c   1.000
_cell.angle_alpha   90.00
_cell.angle_beta   90.00
_cell.angle_gamma   90.00
#
_symmetry.space_group_name_H-M   'P 1'
#
loop_
_entity.id
_entity.type
_entity.pdbx_description
1 polymer ?
#
loop_
_entity_poly.entity_id
_entity_poly.type
_entity_poly.pdbx_seq_one_letter_code
_entity_poly.pdbx_strand_id
1 'polypeptide(L)' 'MKEQILEQAPRRIKHIQFSVLSPQEIVKNAQLAITHRDLFNDNRKPMENGVLDTRLVKMFIGNIGS' A
#
# COMPACT_ATOMS: atom_id res chain seq x y z
N MET A 1 -19.78 -13.39 -27.03
CA MET A 1 -18.49 -13.57 -26.31
C MET A 1 -18.77 -14.48 -25.12
N LYS A 2 -17.92 -15.49 -24.87
CA LYS A 2 -18.09 -16.34 -23.67
C LYS A 2 -17.53 -15.60 -22.47
N GLU A 3 -18.37 -15.41 -21.45
CA GLU A 3 -17.97 -14.83 -20.18
C GLU A 3 -17.00 -15.78 -19.46
N GLN A 4 -15.96 -15.21 -18.86
CA GLN A 4 -15.00 -15.96 -18.07
C GLN A 4 -15.66 -16.32 -16.73
N ILE A 5 -15.98 -17.60 -16.54
CA ILE A 5 -16.51 -18.11 -15.27
C ILE A 5 -15.37 -18.06 -14.24
N LEU A 6 -15.46 -17.11 -13.30
CA LEU A 6 -14.50 -16.97 -12.22
C LEU A 6 -14.86 -17.97 -11.11
N GLU A 7 -14.10 -19.06 -11.02
CA GLU A 7 -14.23 -20.01 -9.91
C GLU A 7 -13.54 -19.43 -8.66
N GLN A 8 -14.34 -18.99 -7.69
CA GLN A 8 -13.85 -18.48 -6.40
C GLN A 8 -14.11 -19.52 -5.30
N ALA A 9 -13.23 -20.52 -5.20
CA ALA A 9 -13.24 -21.45 -4.08
C ALA A 9 -12.64 -20.81 -2.81
N PRO A 10 -13.17 -21.11 -1.61
CA PRO A 10 -12.62 -20.58 -0.36
C PRO A 10 -11.20 -21.12 -0.11
N ARG A 11 -10.23 -20.21 0.03
CA ARG A 11 -8.81 -20.54 0.26
C ARG A 11 -8.49 -20.50 1.75
N ARG A 12 -7.66 -21.45 2.22
CA ARG A 12 -7.14 -21.46 3.61
C ARG A 12 -5.62 -21.27 3.58
N ILE A 13 -5.10 -20.45 4.49
CA ILE A 13 -3.64 -20.29 4.69
C ILE A 13 -3.11 -21.61 5.27
N LYS A 14 -2.16 -22.24 4.57
CA LYS A 14 -1.55 -23.50 5.01
C LYS A 14 -0.28 -23.28 5.83
N HIS A 15 0.57 -22.35 5.39
CA HIS A 15 1.86 -22.07 6.00
C HIS A 15 2.22 -20.59 5.84
N ILE A 16 3.11 -20.10 6.71
CA ILE A 16 3.72 -18.77 6.61
C ILE A 16 5.21 -18.98 6.32
N GLN A 17 5.71 -18.34 5.26
CA GLN A 17 7.13 -18.37 4.92
C GLN A 17 7.75 -17.01 5.26
N PHE A 18 8.87 -17.05 5.97
CA PHE A 18 9.66 -15.87 6.27
C PHE A 18 10.80 -15.73 5.26
N SER A 19 11.01 -14.51 4.78
CA SER A 19 12.10 -14.16 3.89
C SER A 19 12.47 -12.68 4.08
N VAL A 20 13.57 -12.27 3.47
CA VAL A 20 13.95 -10.86 3.36
C VAL A 20 13.45 -10.33 2.01
N LEU A 21 12.96 -9.09 1.99
CA LEU A 21 12.58 -8.42 0.74
C LEU A 21 13.83 -7.90 0.03
N SER A 22 13.95 -8.21 -1.26
CA SER A 22 14.97 -7.60 -2.13
C SER A 22 14.65 -6.12 -2.41
N PRO A 23 15.66 -5.30 -2.76
CA PRO A 23 15.41 -3.91 -3.17
C PRO A 23 14.38 -3.77 -4.29
N GLN A 24 14.38 -4.68 -5.26
CA GLN A 24 13.45 -4.70 -6.38
C GLN A 24 12.02 -5.00 -5.92
N GLU A 25 11.84 -5.93 -4.98
CA GLU A 25 10.54 -6.23 -4.39
C GLU A 25 10.01 -5.08 -3.52
N ILE A 26 10.89 -4.38 -2.80
CA ILE A 26 10.51 -3.19 -2.03
C ILE A 26 9.96 -2.12 -2.98
N VAL A 27 10.67 -1.80 -4.06
CA VAL A 27 10.22 -0.79 -5.04
C VAL A 27 8.93 -1.23 -5.75
N LYS A 28 8.82 -2.50 -6.11
CA LYS A 28 7.62 -3.04 -6.78
C LYS A 28 6.37 -2.94 -5.90
N ASN A 29 6.50 -3.12 -4.58
CA ASN A 29 5.39 -3.05 -3.65
C ASN A 29 5.17 -1.63 -3.07
N ALA A 30 6.10 -0.71 -3.28
CA ALA A 30 6.00 0.65 -2.77
C ALA A 30 4.98 1.47 -3.57
N GLN A 31 4.06 2.13 -2.86
CA GLN A 31 3.13 3.09 -3.47
C GLN A 31 3.80 4.43 -3.81
N LEU A 32 4.90 4.76 -3.12
CA LEU A 32 5.58 6.05 -3.14
C LEU A 32 7.04 5.89 -2.68
N ALA A 33 7.94 6.69 -3.26
CA ALA A 33 9.26 6.96 -2.71
C ALA A 33 9.25 8.24 -1.85
N ILE A 34 9.65 8.12 -0.57
CA ILE A 34 9.81 9.28 0.32
C ILE A 34 11.10 10.00 -0.07
N THR A 35 10.98 11.26 -0.47
CA THR A 35 12.11 12.11 -0.91
C THR A 35 12.30 13.35 -0.04
N HIS A 36 11.30 13.68 0.77
CA HIS A 36 11.31 14.86 1.65
C HIS A 36 11.29 14.42 3.11
N ARG A 37 12.07 15.11 3.95
CA ARG A 37 12.14 14.83 5.39
C ARG A 37 11.06 15.56 6.18
N ASP A 38 10.54 16.67 5.64
CA ASP A 38 9.55 17.49 6.31
C ASP A 38 8.22 16.77 6.46
N LEU A 39 7.57 16.94 7.61
CA LEU A 39 6.31 16.28 7.94
C LEU A 39 5.10 17.03 7.36
N PHE A 40 5.15 18.36 7.40
CA PHE A 40 4.07 19.25 6.98
C PHE A 40 4.63 20.39 6.15
N ASN A 41 3.80 20.91 5.24
CA ASN A 41 4.06 22.17 4.54
C ASN A 41 3.60 23.39 5.37
N ASP A 42 3.85 24.60 4.86
CA ASP A 42 3.50 25.86 5.52
C ASP A 42 2.00 26.00 5.86
N ASN A 43 1.15 25.31 5.10
CA ASN A 43 -0.30 25.26 5.33
C ASN A 43 -0.72 24.19 6.34
N ARG A 44 0.23 23.60 7.07
CA ARG A 44 0.04 22.47 8.02
C ARG A 44 -0.61 21.25 7.38
N LYS A 45 -0.50 21.08 6.06
CA LYS A 45 -0.92 19.86 5.37
C LYS A 45 0.25 18.90 5.28
N PRO A 46 0.01 17.57 5.27
CA PRO A 46 1.10 16.61 5.09
C PRO A 46 1.92 16.91 3.84
N MET A 47 3.25 16.84 3.97
CA MET A 47 4.16 17.11 2.87
C MET A 47 4.02 16.06 1.75
N GLU A 48 3.94 16.51 0.50
CA GLU A 48 3.92 15.61 -0.65
C GLU A 48 5.29 14.91 -0.80
N ASN A 49 5.27 13.59 -1.00
CA ASN A 49 6.44 12.71 -0.98
C ASN A 49 7.22 12.77 0.36
N GLY A 50 6.57 13.25 1.43
CA GLY A 50 7.07 13.23 2.79
C GLY A 50 6.64 11.98 3.55
N VAL A 51 7.06 11.89 4.81
CA VAL A 51 6.80 10.72 5.67
C VAL A 51 5.31 10.50 5.91
N LEU A 52 4.53 11.58 5.98
CA LEU A 52 3.09 11.55 6.26
C LEU A 52 2.23 11.67 4.99
N ASP A 53 2.79 11.38 3.81
CA ASP A 53 2.06 11.50 2.55
C ASP A 53 0.74 10.72 2.60
N THR A 54 -0.35 11.40 2.22
CA THR A 54 -1.71 10.86 2.33
C THR A 54 -1.94 9.61 1.49
N ARG A 55 -1.12 9.34 0.46
CA ARG A 55 -1.17 8.09 -0.31
C ARG A 55 -0.78 6.87 0.53
N LEU A 56 0.02 7.05 1.59
CA LEU A 56 0.36 5.98 2.53
C LEU A 56 -0.76 5.78 3.57
N VAL A 57 -1.34 6.87 4.06
CA VAL A 57 -2.36 6.82 5.14
C VAL A 57 -3.75 6.43 4.63
N LYS A 58 -4.12 6.86 3.41
CA LYS A 58 -5.44 6.51 2.84
C LYS A 58 -5.57 5.00 2.58
N MET A 59 -4.45 4.28 2.47
CA MET A 59 -4.45 2.82 2.39
C MET A 59 -4.78 2.14 3.73
N PHE A 60 -4.53 2.80 4.87
CA PHE A 60 -4.84 2.27 6.22
C PHE A 60 -6.27 2.58 6.68
N ILE A 61 -6.98 3.52 6.05
CA ILE A 61 -8.40 3.82 6.31
C ILE A 61 -9.25 3.39 5.10
N GLY A 62 -9.01 2.17 4.61
CA GLY A 62 -9.93 1.46 3.74
C GLY A 62 -10.86 0.58 4.59
N ASN A 63 -12.16 0.90 4.58
CA ASN A 63 -13.28 0.12 5.14
C ASN A 63 -13.54 0.15 6.66
N ILE A 64 -13.64 1.35 7.25
CA ILE A 64 -14.60 1.58 8.34
C ILE A 64 -15.36 2.88 8.03
N GLY A 65 -16.44 2.78 7.25
CA GLY A 65 -17.32 3.92 6.97
C GLY A 65 -18.19 3.75 5.72
N SER A 66 -19.48 3.52 5.97
CA SER A 66 -20.64 3.34 5.08
C SER A 66 -20.78 2.05 4.30
#